data_AF-A0A2P4SW13-F1
#
_entry.id   AF-A0A2P4SW13-F1
#
_cell.length_a   1.000
_cell.length_b   1.000
_cell.length_c   1.000
_cell.angle_alpha   90.00
_cell.angle_beta   90.00
_cell.angle_gamma   90.00
#
_symmetry.space_group_name_H-M   'P 1'
#
loop_
_entity.id
_entity.type
_entity.pdbx_description
1 polymer ?
#
loop_
_entity_poly.entity_id
_entity_poly.type
_entity_poly.pdbx_seq_one_letter_code
_entity_poly.pdbx_strand_id
1 'polypeptide(L)'
;MEDGKTASPPGAEGGEEDDDFGYRLFPDRNKEPQSFLVRSLFTFHNRCQIVLCQNNIRHQSHMNRVVAHELIHAFDHCRAHVDWFKNVKHLACSEIRAANLSGDCTLMNEIARFKFGLKGHHQTCVRDRAIRSILAVRKVSRETAEKAVDEVFDACFNDLEPFGRIPHSKTDAKRAYKDFLNRDRYTANL
;
A
#
# COMPACT_ATOMS: atom_id res chain seq x y z
N MET A 1 61.30 -0.42 17.47
CA MET A 1 60.50 -0.64 18.67
C MET A 1 59.69 0.63 18.83
N GLU A 2 58.53 0.73 18.17
CA GLU A 2 57.24 0.23 18.70
C GLU A 2 56.94 0.95 20.04
N ASP A 3 55.89 1.75 20.22
CA ASP A 3 54.52 1.58 19.74
C ASP A 3 53.75 2.90 19.68
N GLY A 4 52.77 2.93 18.78
CA GLY A 4 51.83 4.02 18.60
C GLY A 4 50.81 4.15 19.73
N LYS A 5 50.32 5.38 19.91
CA LYS A 5 49.15 5.67 20.74
C LYS A 5 48.44 6.91 20.20
N THR A 6 47.46 6.68 19.33
CA THR A 6 46.43 7.68 19.03
C THR A 6 45.09 6.98 19.23
N ALA A 7 44.53 7.13 20.43
CA ALA A 7 43.20 6.66 20.74
C ALA A 7 42.18 7.57 20.05
N SER A 8 41.33 6.97 19.22
CA SER A 8 40.20 7.62 18.55
C SER A 8 39.08 8.00 19.55
N PRO A 9 38.23 8.99 19.24
CA PRO A 9 37.08 9.35 20.07
C PRO A 9 35.96 8.30 19.98
N PRO A 10 35.08 8.21 21.00
CA PRO A 10 34.01 7.22 21.07
C PRO A 10 32.93 7.46 20.01
N GLY A 11 32.38 6.34 19.54
CA GLY A 11 31.50 6.23 18.38
C GLY A 11 30.22 7.06 18.46
N ALA A 12 29.85 7.59 17.31
CA ALA A 12 28.50 8.03 17.03
C ALA A 12 27.61 6.79 16.89
N GLU A 13 26.80 6.50 17.90
CA GLU A 13 25.61 5.67 17.73
C GLU A 13 24.58 6.47 16.92
N GLY A 14 24.71 6.41 15.60
CA GLY A 14 23.64 6.75 14.69
C GLY A 14 22.63 5.60 14.68
N GLY A 15 21.62 5.69 15.54
CA GLY A 15 20.45 4.82 15.44
C GLY A 15 19.68 5.17 14.17
N GLU A 16 19.88 4.41 13.10
CA GLU A 16 18.96 4.41 11.97
C GLU A 16 17.64 3.79 12.42
N GLU A 17 16.65 4.64 12.72
CA GLU A 17 15.28 4.20 13.01
C GLU A 17 14.65 3.59 11.75
N ASP A 18 14.80 2.28 11.60
CA ASP A 18 14.22 1.48 10.53
C ASP A 18 12.79 1.89 10.20
N ASP A 19 12.54 2.03 8.90
CA ASP A 19 11.26 2.42 8.35
C ASP A 19 10.18 1.34 8.48
N ASP A 20 9.61 1.21 9.68
CA ASP A 20 8.41 0.43 9.95
C ASP A 20 7.16 1.21 9.48
N PHE A 21 6.59 0.79 8.35
CA PHE A 21 5.40 1.39 7.72
C PHE A 21 4.09 0.97 8.42
N GLY A 22 4.14 0.76 9.74
CA GLY A 22 2.98 0.43 10.55
C GLY A 22 2.63 -1.06 10.57
N TYR A 23 3.54 -1.95 10.17
CA TYR A 23 3.31 -3.40 10.21
C TYR A 23 3.30 -3.94 11.63
N ARG A 24 4.11 -3.35 12.52
CA ARG A 24 4.11 -3.70 13.95
C ARG A 24 2.91 -3.11 14.72
N LEU A 25 2.07 -2.30 14.08
CA LEU A 25 0.88 -1.74 14.72
C LEU A 25 -0.28 -2.73 14.80
N PHE A 26 -0.22 -3.88 14.11
CA PHE A 26 -1.29 -4.89 14.10
C PHE A 26 -0.86 -6.24 14.72
N PRO A 27 -0.53 -6.31 16.02
CA PRO A 27 -0.11 -7.55 16.68
C PRO A 27 -1.25 -8.56 16.92
N ASP A 28 -2.52 -8.12 16.88
CA ASP A 28 -3.68 -8.92 17.30
C ASP A 28 -4.25 -9.86 16.22
N ARG A 29 -3.39 -10.70 15.62
CA ARG A 29 -3.82 -11.79 14.73
C ARG A 29 -3.78 -13.20 15.34
N ASN A 30 -3.80 -13.30 16.67
CA ASN A 30 -4.10 -14.56 17.35
C ASN A 30 -5.49 -14.50 18.00
N LYS A 31 -6.50 -14.97 17.27
CA LYS A 31 -7.72 -15.54 17.85
C LYS A 31 -7.87 -16.96 17.31
N GLU A 32 -8.15 -17.89 18.23
CA GLU A 32 -8.12 -19.34 18.04
C GLU A 32 -8.93 -19.90 16.85
N PRO A 33 -8.56 -21.09 16.34
CA PRO A 33 -9.18 -21.66 15.15
C PRO A 33 -10.59 -22.20 15.43
N GLN A 34 -11.57 -21.77 14.63
CA GLN A 34 -12.88 -22.44 14.58
C GLN A 34 -12.79 -23.71 13.70
N SER A 35 -13.01 -24.86 14.36
CA SER A 35 -13.37 -26.22 13.90
C SER A 35 -13.06 -26.67 12.45
N PHE A 36 -12.32 -27.79 12.38
CA PHE A 36 -11.68 -28.40 11.21
C PHE A 36 -12.61 -29.12 10.19
N LEU A 37 -13.92 -29.26 10.42
CA LEU A 37 -14.74 -30.24 9.68
C LEU A 37 -15.85 -29.73 8.74
N VAL A 38 -15.90 -28.44 8.35
CA VAL A 38 -16.95 -27.94 7.42
C VAL A 38 -16.43 -27.48 6.05
N ARG A 39 -15.13 -27.60 5.76
CA ARG A 39 -14.54 -27.00 4.54
C ARG A 39 -13.99 -27.99 3.52
N SER A 40 -14.60 -29.18 3.43
CA SER A 40 -14.26 -30.15 2.39
C SER A 40 -15.35 -30.13 1.31
N LEU A 41 -14.96 -29.87 0.06
CA LEU A 41 -15.68 -30.08 -1.21
C LEU A 41 -16.48 -28.97 -1.93
N PHE A 42 -16.66 -27.73 -1.43
CA PHE A 42 -17.41 -26.70 -2.21
C PHE A 42 -16.82 -25.28 -2.27
N THR A 43 -15.51 -25.08 -2.17
CA THR A 43 -14.89 -23.77 -2.53
C THR A 43 -14.12 -23.88 -3.83
N PHE A 44 -14.83 -23.71 -4.94
CA PHE A 44 -14.28 -23.39 -6.26
C PHE A 44 -13.29 -22.21 -6.14
N HIS A 45 -12.19 -22.28 -6.88
CA HIS A 45 -11.01 -21.41 -6.78
C HIS A 45 -11.31 -19.90 -6.86
N ASN A 46 -11.40 -19.24 -5.71
CA ASN A 46 -11.08 -17.82 -5.53
C ASN A 46 -10.13 -17.72 -4.33
N ARG A 47 -8.86 -18.04 -4.56
CA ARG A 47 -7.86 -17.88 -3.51
C ARG A 47 -7.46 -16.40 -3.49
N CYS A 48 -7.97 -15.63 -2.53
CA CYS A 48 -7.42 -14.30 -2.19
C CYS A 48 -6.00 -14.49 -1.65
N GLN A 49 -5.04 -14.67 -2.55
CA GLN A 49 -3.64 -14.91 -2.25
C GLN A 49 -2.83 -13.70 -2.68
N ILE A 50 -1.99 -13.22 -1.77
CA ILE A 50 -0.95 -12.24 -2.08
C ILE A 50 0.34 -13.04 -2.33
N VAL A 51 0.93 -12.86 -3.51
CA VAL A 51 2.17 -13.52 -3.91
C VAL A 51 3.26 -12.46 -4.04
N LEU A 52 4.36 -12.63 -3.31
CA LEU A 52 5.49 -11.71 -3.32
C LEU A 52 6.71 -12.36 -3.97
N CYS A 53 7.28 -11.70 -4.96
CA CYS A 53 8.48 -12.16 -5.66
C CYS A 53 9.73 -11.48 -5.09
N GLN A 54 10.40 -12.13 -4.14
CA GLN A 54 11.56 -11.58 -3.43
C GLN A 54 12.72 -11.17 -4.35
N ASN A 55 12.88 -11.85 -5.49
CA ASN A 55 13.95 -11.57 -6.47
C ASN A 55 13.92 -10.13 -7.04
N ASN A 56 12.81 -9.42 -6.92
CA ASN A 56 12.65 -8.04 -7.39
C ASN A 56 12.63 -7.01 -6.23
N ILE A 57 12.72 -7.46 -4.98
CA ILE A 57 12.60 -6.62 -3.78
C ILE A 57 13.97 -6.48 -3.11
N ARG A 58 14.56 -5.29 -3.23
CA ARG A 58 15.95 -5.02 -2.78
C ARG A 58 16.08 -4.55 -1.32
N HIS A 59 15.05 -3.90 -0.78
CA HIS A 59 15.08 -3.31 0.57
C HIS A 59 13.72 -3.45 1.26
N GLN A 60 13.70 -3.42 2.60
CA GLN A 60 12.48 -3.56 3.40
C GLN A 60 11.43 -2.51 3.06
N SER A 61 11.82 -1.26 2.80
CA SER A 61 10.90 -0.20 2.38
C SER A 61 10.20 -0.50 1.05
N HIS A 62 10.86 -1.19 0.13
CA HIS A 62 10.24 -1.64 -1.11
C HIS A 62 9.24 -2.78 -0.85
N MET A 63 9.60 -3.76 -0.03
CA MET A 63 8.68 -4.83 0.41
C MET A 63 7.41 -4.25 1.02
N ASN A 64 7.59 -3.29 1.92
CA ASN A 64 6.53 -2.62 2.66
C ASN A 64 5.53 -1.91 1.72
N ARG A 65 6.00 -1.25 0.66
CA ARG A 65 5.10 -0.63 -0.33
C ARG A 65 4.33 -1.68 -1.15
N VAL A 66 5.02 -2.72 -1.61
CA VAL A 66 4.39 -3.80 -2.40
C VAL A 66 3.32 -4.52 -1.57
N VAL A 67 3.62 -4.89 -0.33
CA VAL A 67 2.64 -5.57 0.54
C VAL A 67 1.44 -4.67 0.82
N ALA A 68 1.65 -3.39 1.11
CA ALA A 68 0.54 -2.45 1.31
C ALA A 68 -0.32 -2.31 0.05
N HIS A 69 0.30 -2.24 -1.13
CA HIS A 69 -0.37 -2.18 -2.42
C HIS A 69 -1.29 -3.40 -2.63
N GLU A 70 -0.76 -4.61 -2.44
CA GLU A 70 -1.53 -5.85 -2.59
C GLU A 70 -2.61 -6.02 -1.51
N LEU A 71 -2.38 -5.52 -0.29
CA LEU A 71 -3.39 -5.51 0.77
C LEU A 71 -4.55 -4.57 0.46
N ILE A 72 -4.31 -3.44 -0.21
CA ILE A 72 -5.40 -2.58 -0.69
C ILE A 72 -6.23 -3.32 -1.74
N HIS A 73 -5.61 -3.99 -2.71
CA HIS A 73 -6.36 -4.83 -3.66
C HIS A 73 -7.21 -5.89 -2.96
N ALA A 74 -6.68 -6.55 -1.94
CA ALA A 74 -7.41 -7.54 -1.15
C ALA A 74 -8.59 -6.90 -0.38
N PHE A 75 -8.38 -5.72 0.22
CA PHE A 75 -9.44 -4.98 0.91
C PHE A 75 -10.56 -4.55 -0.04
N ASP A 76 -10.18 -4.10 -1.24
CA ASP A 76 -11.08 -3.63 -2.28
C ASP A 76 -11.95 -4.75 -2.82
N HIS A 77 -11.34 -5.91 -3.05
CA HIS A 77 -12.06 -7.13 -3.40
C HIS A 77 -13.16 -7.46 -2.39
N CYS A 78 -12.84 -7.36 -1.10
CA CYS A 78 -13.75 -7.71 -0.01
C CYS A 78 -14.88 -6.69 0.16
N ARG A 79 -14.60 -5.39 0.09
CA ARG A 79 -15.63 -4.37 0.39
C ARG A 79 -16.44 -3.93 -0.82
N ALA A 80 -15.81 -3.85 -2.00
CA ALA A 80 -16.39 -3.20 -3.18
C ALA A 80 -16.75 -4.18 -4.30
N HIS A 81 -16.58 -5.49 -4.07
CA HIS A 81 -16.92 -6.55 -5.04
C HIS A 81 -16.35 -6.26 -6.43
N VAL A 82 -15.06 -5.89 -6.47
CA VAL A 82 -14.34 -5.45 -7.67
C VAL A 82 -14.40 -6.53 -8.75
N ASP A 83 -14.85 -6.15 -9.96
CA ASP A 83 -14.79 -7.01 -11.14
C ASP A 83 -13.47 -6.79 -11.84
N TRP A 84 -12.47 -7.54 -11.40
CA TRP A 84 -11.10 -7.43 -11.88
C TRP A 84 -10.97 -7.66 -13.38
N PHE A 85 -11.85 -8.48 -13.98
CA PHE A 85 -11.66 -9.05 -15.31
C PHE A 85 -12.48 -8.41 -16.41
N LYS A 86 -13.72 -8.04 -16.12
CA LYS A 86 -14.65 -7.56 -17.14
C LYS A 86 -14.80 -6.05 -17.09
N ASN A 87 -14.47 -5.41 -15.97
CA ASN A 87 -14.67 -3.97 -15.79
C ASN A 87 -13.35 -3.23 -15.55
N VAL A 88 -12.85 -2.59 -16.62
CA VAL A 88 -11.61 -1.80 -16.57
C VAL A 88 -11.71 -0.63 -15.59
N LYS A 89 -12.90 -0.08 -15.34
CA LYS A 89 -13.10 1.00 -14.36
C LYS A 89 -12.95 0.51 -12.92
N HIS A 90 -13.42 -0.71 -12.62
CA HIS A 90 -13.25 -1.33 -11.30
C HIS A 90 -11.77 -1.60 -11.04
N LEU A 91 -11.06 -2.15 -12.03
CA LEU A 91 -9.60 -2.32 -11.96
C LEU A 91 -8.91 -0.97 -11.78
N ALA A 92 -9.23 0.04 -12.60
CA ALA A 92 -8.63 1.36 -12.51
C ALA A 92 -8.82 2.01 -11.13
N CYS A 93 -10.01 1.90 -10.54
CA CYS A 93 -10.30 2.41 -9.21
C CYS A 93 -9.42 1.76 -8.13
N SER A 94 -9.27 0.43 -8.19
CA SER A 94 -8.43 -0.32 -7.26
C SER A 94 -6.95 0.05 -7.41
N GLU A 95 -6.46 0.20 -8.64
CA GLU A 95 -5.08 0.63 -8.91
C GLU A 95 -4.79 2.06 -8.43
N ILE A 96 -5.76 2.98 -8.59
CA ILE A 96 -5.66 4.35 -8.07
C ILE A 96 -5.54 4.32 -6.55
N ARG A 97 -6.38 3.56 -5.86
CA ARG A 97 -6.34 3.46 -4.40
C ARG A 97 -5.08 2.78 -3.90
N ALA A 98 -4.64 1.71 -4.55
CA ALA A 98 -3.40 1.02 -4.21
C ALA A 98 -2.19 1.95 -4.40
N ALA A 99 -2.10 2.71 -5.49
CA ALA A 99 -1.02 3.67 -5.71
C ALA A 99 -1.06 4.87 -4.74
N ASN A 100 -2.27 5.33 -4.39
CA ASN A 100 -2.50 6.46 -3.48
C ASN A 100 -2.11 6.11 -2.03
N LEU A 101 -2.54 4.94 -1.55
CA LEU A 101 -2.50 4.59 -0.13
C LEU A 101 -1.29 3.72 0.28
N SER A 102 -0.58 3.08 -0.66
CA SER A 102 0.56 2.19 -0.36
C SER A 102 1.90 2.89 -0.09
N GLY A 103 1.98 4.20 -0.37
CA GLY A 103 3.24 4.94 -0.33
C GLY A 103 4.10 4.81 -1.61
N ASP A 104 3.57 4.21 -2.67
CA ASP A 104 4.21 4.13 -4.00
C ASP A 104 4.60 5.52 -4.54
N CYS A 105 3.74 6.52 -4.30
CA CYS A 105 3.85 7.89 -4.79
C CYS A 105 4.41 8.88 -3.75
N THR A 106 5.29 8.42 -2.86
CA THR A 106 5.99 9.26 -1.88
C THR A 106 7.06 10.14 -2.53
N LEU A 107 7.27 11.35 -1.99
CA LEU A 107 8.15 12.39 -2.55
C LEU A 107 9.59 11.90 -2.82
N MET A 108 10.15 11.06 -1.95
CA MET A 108 11.50 10.51 -2.13
C MET A 108 11.64 9.62 -3.36
N ASN A 109 10.58 8.88 -3.73
CA ASN A 109 10.57 8.07 -4.95
C ASN A 109 10.48 8.92 -6.22
N GLU A 110 10.01 10.16 -6.10
CA GLU A 110 9.73 11.06 -7.21
C GLU A 110 10.86 12.06 -7.46
N ILE A 111 11.55 12.47 -6.40
CA ILE A 111 12.86 13.13 -6.51
C ILE A 111 13.85 12.21 -7.24
N ALA A 112 13.84 10.90 -6.94
CA ALA A 112 14.62 9.90 -7.67
C ALA A 112 14.20 9.74 -9.16
N ARG A 113 13.04 10.28 -9.57
CA ARG A 113 12.50 10.25 -10.94
C ARG A 113 12.58 11.61 -11.67
N PHE A 114 13.32 12.59 -11.13
CA PHE A 114 13.60 13.90 -11.75
C PHE A 114 12.37 14.77 -12.08
N LYS A 115 11.23 14.59 -11.39
CA LYS A 115 10.03 15.42 -11.60
C LYS A 115 9.99 16.60 -10.59
N PHE A 116 10.40 17.79 -11.01
CA PHE A 116 10.55 19.00 -10.17
C PHE A 116 9.27 19.86 -9.97
N GLY A 117 8.07 19.31 -10.22
CA GLY A 117 6.81 20.06 -10.07
C GLY A 117 6.25 20.02 -8.65
N LEU A 118 6.35 21.11 -7.87
CA LEU A 118 5.94 21.15 -6.46
C LEU A 118 4.43 21.00 -6.18
N LYS A 119 3.55 21.14 -7.19
CA LYS A 119 2.08 21.09 -7.02
C LYS A 119 1.49 20.04 -7.97
N GLY A 120 0.70 19.11 -7.43
CA GLY A 120 0.03 18.05 -8.20
C GLY A 120 0.86 16.78 -8.45
N HIS A 121 2.10 16.73 -7.95
CA HIS A 121 3.00 15.60 -8.16
C HIS A 121 2.38 14.24 -7.77
N HIS A 122 1.74 14.18 -6.60
CA HIS A 122 1.20 12.92 -6.08
C HIS A 122 0.07 12.39 -6.96
N GLN A 123 -0.86 13.25 -7.40
CA GLN A 123 -1.96 12.88 -8.29
C GLN A 123 -1.44 12.38 -9.64
N THR A 124 -0.45 13.06 -10.22
CA THR A 124 0.20 12.61 -11.46
C THR A 124 0.85 11.25 -11.29
N CYS A 125 1.59 11.01 -10.20
CA CYS A 125 2.15 9.69 -9.93
C CYS A 125 1.07 8.62 -9.80
N VAL A 126 -0.03 8.90 -9.08
CA VAL A 126 -1.12 7.95 -8.91
C VAL A 126 -1.77 7.61 -10.26
N ARG A 127 -2.02 8.61 -11.12
CA ARG A 127 -2.52 8.38 -12.49
C ARG A 127 -1.55 7.52 -13.30
N ASP A 128 -0.27 7.91 -13.36
CA ASP A 128 0.77 7.22 -14.13
C ASP A 128 0.91 5.75 -13.67
N ARG A 129 0.88 5.51 -12.36
CA ARG A 129 0.96 4.16 -11.77
C ARG A 129 -0.25 3.33 -12.14
N ALA A 130 -1.46 3.88 -12.00
CA ALA A 130 -2.69 3.16 -12.32
C ALA A 130 -2.76 2.77 -13.80
N ILE A 131 -2.44 3.70 -14.72
CA ILE A 131 -2.39 3.42 -16.16
C ILE A 131 -1.38 2.29 -16.44
N ARG A 132 -0.19 2.36 -15.86
CA ARG A 132 0.86 1.34 -16.05
C ARG A 132 0.42 -0.04 -15.56
N SER A 133 -0.23 -0.12 -14.40
CA SER A 133 -0.75 -1.39 -13.87
C SER A 133 -1.83 -1.99 -14.77
N ILE A 134 -2.78 -1.18 -15.25
CA ILE A 134 -3.83 -1.64 -16.18
C ILE A 134 -3.20 -2.22 -17.45
N LEU A 135 -2.25 -1.51 -18.06
CA LEU A 135 -1.59 -1.97 -19.30
C LEU A 135 -0.75 -3.23 -19.11
N ALA A 136 -0.24 -3.48 -17.90
CA ALA A 136 0.52 -4.69 -17.60
C ALA A 136 -0.39 -5.94 -17.47
N VAL A 137 -1.64 -5.76 -17.04
CA VAL A 137 -2.56 -6.86 -16.72
C VAL A 137 -3.67 -7.04 -17.78
N ARG A 138 -3.99 -6.00 -18.55
CA ARG A 138 -5.08 -5.98 -19.52
C ARG A 138 -4.58 -5.64 -20.92
N LYS A 139 -5.09 -6.38 -21.91
CA LYS A 139 -4.91 -6.08 -23.34
C LYS A 139 -5.88 -4.98 -23.77
N VAL A 140 -5.61 -3.75 -23.37
CA VAL A 140 -6.37 -2.55 -23.77
C VAL A 140 -5.44 -1.50 -24.35
N SER A 141 -5.98 -0.56 -25.14
CA SER A 141 -5.18 0.57 -25.62
C SER A 141 -4.83 1.50 -24.44
N ARG A 142 -3.72 2.22 -24.58
CA ARG A 142 -3.32 3.27 -23.63
C ARG A 142 -4.43 4.31 -23.43
N GLU A 143 -5.05 4.74 -24.52
CA GLU A 143 -6.18 5.68 -24.49
C GLU A 143 -7.37 5.13 -23.67
N THR A 144 -7.67 3.82 -23.80
CA THR A 144 -8.74 3.19 -23.01
C THR A 144 -8.38 3.18 -21.52
N ALA A 145 -7.13 2.90 -21.17
CA ALA A 145 -6.67 2.90 -19.79
C ALA A 145 -6.68 4.31 -19.18
N GLU A 146 -6.19 5.31 -19.92
CA GLU A 146 -6.23 6.73 -19.53
C GLU A 146 -7.66 7.20 -19.29
N LYS A 147 -8.56 6.95 -20.25
CA LYS A 147 -9.98 7.28 -20.11
C LYS A 147 -10.62 6.61 -18.88
N ALA A 148 -10.36 5.33 -18.65
CA ALA A 148 -10.92 4.61 -17.51
C ALA A 148 -10.41 5.17 -16.18
N VAL A 149 -9.13 5.53 -16.09
CA VAL A 149 -8.53 6.19 -14.92
C VAL A 149 -9.15 7.56 -14.71
N ASP A 150 -9.25 8.38 -15.76
CA ASP A 150 -9.78 9.74 -15.67
C ASP A 150 -11.23 9.77 -15.20
N GLU A 151 -12.07 8.86 -15.70
CA GLU A 151 -13.49 8.78 -15.35
C GLU A 151 -13.75 8.43 -13.88
N VAL A 152 -12.86 7.66 -13.23
CA VAL A 152 -13.04 7.23 -11.83
C VAL A 152 -12.14 7.94 -10.84
N PHE A 153 -11.22 8.79 -11.32
CA PHE A 153 -10.12 9.30 -10.50
C PHE A 153 -10.59 10.01 -9.25
N ASP A 154 -11.48 11.00 -9.38
CA ASP A 154 -11.87 11.82 -8.23
C ASP A 154 -12.60 11.00 -7.17
N ALA A 155 -13.44 10.04 -7.57
CA ALA A 155 -14.12 9.15 -6.63
C ALA A 155 -13.11 8.24 -5.89
N CYS A 156 -12.21 7.60 -6.62
CA CYS A 156 -11.32 6.59 -6.07
C CYS A 156 -10.12 7.21 -5.33
N PHE A 157 -9.63 8.36 -5.76
CA PHE A 157 -8.55 9.09 -5.10
C PHE A 157 -8.98 9.64 -3.74
N ASN A 158 -10.24 10.06 -3.62
CA ASN A 158 -10.80 10.57 -2.37
C ASN A 158 -11.33 9.46 -1.44
N ASP A 159 -11.35 8.20 -1.87
CA ASP A 159 -11.68 7.06 -1.02
C ASP A 159 -10.44 6.58 -0.26
N LEU A 160 -10.39 6.97 1.02
CA LEU A 160 -9.23 6.77 1.89
C LEU A 160 -9.40 5.57 2.84
N GLU A 161 -10.43 4.74 2.67
CA GLU A 161 -10.56 3.51 3.48
C GLU A 161 -9.42 2.54 3.17
N PRO A 162 -8.90 1.80 4.17
CA PRO A 162 -9.35 1.77 5.58
C PRO A 162 -8.67 2.80 6.49
N PHE A 163 -7.83 3.68 5.93
CA PHE A 163 -6.95 4.56 6.72
C PHE A 163 -7.60 5.88 7.14
N GLY A 164 -8.63 6.34 6.42
CA GLY A 164 -9.25 7.66 6.61
C GLY A 164 -8.33 8.84 6.26
N ARG A 165 -7.12 8.55 5.75
CA ARG A 165 -6.11 9.51 5.30
C ARG A 165 -5.09 8.83 4.40
N ILE A 166 -4.34 9.63 3.63
CA ILE A 166 -3.18 9.13 2.88
C ILE A 166 -1.97 9.06 3.84
N PRO A 167 -1.37 7.87 4.08
CA PRO A 167 -0.23 7.73 4.97
C PRO A 167 1.07 8.14 4.25
N HIS A 168 1.44 9.42 4.32
CA HIS A 168 2.70 9.92 3.73
C HIS A 168 3.93 9.62 4.60
N SER A 169 3.73 9.32 5.88
CA SER A 169 4.77 9.10 6.87
C SER A 169 4.35 8.10 7.95
N LYS A 170 5.32 7.64 8.77
CA LYS A 170 5.02 6.77 9.93
C LYS A 170 4.05 7.41 10.91
N THR A 171 4.16 8.72 11.11
CA THR A 171 3.29 9.45 12.04
C THR A 171 1.86 9.47 11.53
N ASP A 172 1.65 9.62 10.22
CA ASP A 172 0.33 9.51 9.60
C ASP A 172 -0.25 8.11 9.73
N ALA A 173 0.56 7.07 9.47
CA ALA A 173 0.16 5.67 9.65
C ALA A 173 -0.23 5.35 11.10
N LYS A 174 0.58 5.77 12.08
CA LYS A 174 0.29 5.64 13.52
C LYS A 174 -1.02 6.35 13.89
N ARG A 175 -1.25 7.54 13.36
CA ARG A 175 -2.48 8.28 13.61
C ARG A 175 -3.68 7.56 12.96
N ALA A 176 -3.53 7.01 11.75
CA ALA A 176 -4.60 6.30 11.06
C ALA A 176 -5.01 5.05 11.86
N TYR A 177 -4.03 4.34 12.40
CA TYR A 177 -4.27 3.21 13.30
C TYR A 177 -5.01 3.61 14.59
N LYS A 178 -4.60 4.72 15.24
CA LYS A 178 -5.30 5.24 16.41
C LYS A 178 -6.76 5.58 16.10
N ASP A 179 -7.02 6.18 14.95
CA ASP A 179 -8.38 6.51 14.52
C ASP A 179 -9.22 5.26 14.29
N PHE A 180 -8.63 4.22 13.66
CA PHE A 180 -9.25 2.91 13.53
C PHE A 180 -9.62 2.28 14.88
N LEU A 181 -8.69 2.26 15.85
CA LEU A 181 -8.96 1.73 17.20
C LEU A 181 -10.05 2.51 17.94
N ASN A 182 -10.18 3.80 17.65
CA ASN A 182 -11.18 4.66 18.27
C ASN A 182 -12.54 4.61 17.55
N ARG A 183 -12.62 4.00 16.36
CA ARG A 183 -13.85 3.93 15.54
C ARG A 183 -14.99 3.24 16.30
N ASP A 184 -14.67 2.17 17.03
CA ASP A 184 -15.66 1.41 17.81
C ASP A 184 -16.06 2.08 19.14
N ARG A 185 -15.28 3.05 19.64
CA ARG A 185 -15.62 3.79 20.87
C ARG A 185 -16.81 4.71 20.69
N TYR A 186 -17.03 5.21 19.48
CA TYR A 186 -18.14 6.10 19.18
C TYR A 186 -19.38 5.33 18.67
N THR A 187 -19.20 4.20 17.98
CA THR A 187 -20.33 3.37 17.51
C THR A 187 -20.90 2.45 18.59
N ALA A 188 -20.19 2.17 19.68
CA ALA A 188 -20.70 1.41 20.82
C ALA A 188 -21.66 2.20 21.74
N ASN A 189 -21.84 3.50 21.51
CA ASN A 189 -22.75 4.38 22.27
C ASN A 189 -23.98 4.84 21.45
N LEU A 190 -24.24 4.20 20.31
CA LEU A 190 -25.46 4.33 19.50
C LEU A 190 -26.22 3.01 19.49
#